data_AF-A0A9P6FKT4-F1
#
_entry.id   AF-A0A9P6FKT4-F1
#
_cell.length_a   1.000
_cell.length_b   1.000
_cell.length_c   1.000
_cell.angle_alpha   90.00
_cell.angle_beta   90.00
_cell.angle_gamma   90.00
#
_symmetry.space_group_name_H-M   'P 1'
#
loop_
_entity.id
_entity.type
_entity.pdbx_description
1 polymer ?
#
loop_
_entity_poly.entity_id
_entity_poly.type
_entity_poly.pdbx_seq_one_letter_code
_entity_poly.pdbx_strand_id
1 'polypeptide(L)'
;SRHDPYISIHVRRGRDYIEYCQSNFQYDLSKCLPTTQELASKLHHLRMADGRLQGLPVYVSTDEDRPAELSEFRALGWQVLDHQALGSSGALGIFGPWMMDQVFMSEAYLLIGVQTNSFSRVGAYRQEVWNGKRAVLV
;
A
#
# COMPACT_ATOMS: atom_id res chain seq x y z
N SER A 1 -19.57 13.19 -1.40
CA SER A 1 -19.76 11.75 -1.72
C SER A 1 -19.15 10.97 -0.56
N ARG A 2 -19.92 10.23 0.23
CA ARG A 2 -19.37 9.41 1.34
C ARG A 2 -19.00 8.05 0.76
N HIS A 3 -17.73 7.86 0.42
CA HIS A 3 -17.18 6.55 0.14
C HIS A 3 -16.93 5.82 1.47
N ASP A 4 -17.14 4.50 1.50
CA ASP A 4 -16.91 3.70 2.70
C ASP A 4 -15.43 3.77 3.09
N PRO A 5 -15.10 4.02 4.37
CA PRO A 5 -13.73 4.15 4.81
C PRO A 5 -12.97 2.83 4.67
N TYR A 6 -11.71 2.92 4.23
CA TYR A 6 -10.84 1.77 4.07
C TYR A 6 -9.39 2.13 4.43
N ILE A 7 -8.58 1.09 4.62
CA ILE A 7 -7.14 1.21 4.84
C ILE A 7 -6.45 0.86 3.53
N SER A 8 -5.53 1.72 3.07
CA SER A 8 -4.65 1.41 1.95
C SER A 8 -3.28 1.00 2.49
N ILE A 9 -2.74 -0.08 1.95
CA ILE A 9 -1.35 -0.47 2.13
C ILE A 9 -0.69 -0.44 0.76
N HIS A 10 0.39 0.32 0.61
CA HIS A 10 1.20 0.29 -0.60
C HIS A 10 2.47 -0.52 -0.34
N VAL A 11 2.66 -1.57 -1.14
CA VAL A 11 3.80 -2.48 -1.08
C VAL A 11 4.54 -2.38 -2.41
N ARG A 12 5.81 -1.98 -2.40
CA ARG A 12 6.65 -1.99 -3.60
C ARG A 12 7.59 -3.20 -3.53
N ARG A 13 7.42 -4.17 -4.42
CA ARG A 13 8.19 -5.43 -4.45
C ARG A 13 8.50 -5.94 -5.85
N GLY A 14 8.28 -5.13 -6.89
CA GLY A 14 8.78 -5.45 -8.22
C GLY A 14 10.30 -5.69 -8.19
N ARG A 15 10.76 -6.57 -9.09
CA ARG A 15 12.14 -7.08 -9.12
C ARG A 15 13.20 -5.97 -9.07
N ASP A 16 13.00 -4.89 -9.83
CA ASP A 16 13.90 -3.74 -9.89
C ASP A 16 14.07 -3.04 -8.52
N TYR A 17 12.98 -2.96 -7.76
CA TYR A 17 13.01 -2.36 -6.43
C TYR A 17 13.60 -3.31 -5.38
N ILE A 18 13.37 -4.63 -5.51
CA ILE A 18 14.04 -5.62 -4.66
C ILE A 18 15.56 -5.50 -4.84
N GLU A 19 16.06 -5.49 -6.08
CA GLU A 19 17.49 -5.37 -6.39
C GLU A 19 18.06 -4.04 -5.87
N TYR A 20 17.32 -2.94 -6.01
CA TYR A 20 17.67 -1.64 -5.43
C TYR A 20 17.81 -1.71 -3.91
N CYS A 21 16.82 -2.28 -3.22
CA CYS A 21 16.81 -2.38 -1.77
C CYS A 21 17.95 -3.28 -1.25
N GLN A 22 18.17 -4.43 -1.89
CA GLN A 22 19.28 -5.33 -1.56
C GLN A 22 20.65 -4.69 -1.78
N SER A 23 20.77 -3.75 -2.72
CA SER A 23 22.04 -3.07 -2.99
C SER A 23 22.29 -1.90 -2.04
N ASN A 24 21.24 -1.18 -1.61
CA ASN A 24 21.38 0.09 -0.88
C ASN A 24 20.99 0.00 0.61
N PHE A 25 20.31 -1.07 1.05
CA PHE A 25 19.76 -1.21 2.39
C PHE A 25 20.13 -2.58 3.03
N GLN A 26 21.31 -3.12 2.72
CA GLN A 26 21.75 -4.46 3.16
C GLN A 26 21.60 -4.70 4.68
N TYR A 27 21.89 -3.69 5.49
CA TYR A 27 21.84 -3.78 6.96
C TYR A 27 20.47 -3.39 7.56
N ASP A 28 19.52 -2.98 6.73
CA ASP A 28 18.24 -2.40 7.16
C ASP A 28 17.14 -2.65 6.13
N LEU A 29 17.11 -3.88 5.62
CA LEU A 29 16.28 -4.24 4.46
C LEU A 29 14.80 -4.03 4.73
N SER A 30 14.34 -4.20 5.97
CA SER A 30 12.93 -4.03 6.35
C SER A 30 12.42 -2.59 6.18
N LYS A 31 13.28 -1.56 6.21
CA LYS A 31 12.89 -0.17 5.87
C LYS A 31 12.64 0.04 4.37
N CYS A 32 13.13 -0.86 3.53
CA CYS A 32 13.00 -0.76 2.08
C CYS A 32 12.02 -1.80 1.53
N LEU A 33 12.07 -3.03 2.06
CA LEU A 33 11.21 -4.16 1.72
C LEU A 33 10.56 -4.71 3.00
N PRO A 34 9.63 -3.98 3.63
CA PRO A 34 8.91 -4.54 4.77
C PRO A 34 8.15 -5.80 4.35
N THR A 35 8.26 -6.84 5.17
CA THR A 35 7.54 -8.10 4.99
C THR A 35 6.05 -7.93 5.23
N THR A 36 5.26 -8.87 4.72
CA THR A 36 3.79 -8.86 4.91
C THR A 36 3.44 -8.91 6.39
N GLN A 37 4.21 -9.68 7.16
CA GLN A 37 4.06 -9.81 8.61
C GLN A 37 4.40 -8.51 9.36
N GLU A 38 5.44 -7.78 8.96
CA GLU A 38 5.78 -6.48 9.56
C GLU A 38 4.68 -5.45 9.30
N LEU A 39 4.12 -5.41 8.08
CA LEU A 39 2.98 -4.57 7.74
C LEU A 39 1.73 -4.94 8.55
N ALA A 40 1.46 -6.24 8.72
CA ALA A 40 0.34 -6.74 9.51
C ALA A 40 0.48 -6.38 11.00
N SER A 41 1.69 -6.56 11.55
CA SER A 41 2.02 -6.15 12.92
C SER A 41 1.85 -4.64 13.11
N LYS A 42 2.32 -3.83 12.16
CA LYS A 42 2.12 -2.38 12.17
C LYS A 42 0.64 -2.01 12.17
N LEU A 43 -0.14 -2.61 11.28
CA LEU A 43 -1.59 -2.38 11.21
C LEU A 43 -2.28 -2.78 12.52
N HIS A 44 -1.90 -3.92 13.10
CA HIS A 44 -2.42 -4.36 14.39
C HIS A 44 -2.19 -3.32 15.49
N HIS A 45 -0.96 -2.81 15.63
CA HIS A 45 -0.66 -1.75 16.60
C HIS A 45 -1.45 -0.46 16.34
N LEU A 46 -1.64 -0.08 15.07
CA LEU A 46 -2.44 1.09 14.73
C LEU A 46 -3.91 0.90 15.10
N ARG A 47 -4.49 -0.28 14.87
CA ARG A 47 -5.86 -0.63 15.29
C ARG A 47 -6.05 -0.61 16.80
N MET A 48 -5.06 -1.08 17.56
CA MET A 48 -5.09 -1.01 19.02
C MET A 48 -5.04 0.43 19.53
N ALA A 49 -4.34 1.33 18.84
CA ALA A 49 -4.23 2.74 19.20
C ALA A 49 -5.43 3.60 18.73
N ASP A 50 -6.13 3.18 17.67
CA ASP A 50 -7.30 3.88 17.12
C ASP A 50 -8.39 2.89 16.73
N GLY A 51 -9.38 2.73 17.62
CA GLY A 51 -10.50 1.80 17.42
C GLY A 51 -11.35 2.09 16.18
N ARG A 52 -11.26 3.28 15.58
CA ARG A 52 -11.95 3.61 14.30
C ARG A 52 -11.38 2.84 13.11
N LEU A 53 -10.17 2.28 13.25
CA LEU A 53 -9.53 1.43 12.23
C LEU A 53 -10.02 -0.02 12.29
N GLN A 54 -10.74 -0.40 13.35
CA GLN A 54 -11.22 -1.75 13.53
C GLN A 54 -12.34 -2.08 12.54
N GLY A 55 -12.23 -3.23 11.88
CA GLY A 55 -13.21 -3.67 10.89
C GLY A 55 -13.14 -2.98 9.52
N LEU A 56 -12.30 -1.95 9.34
CA LEU A 56 -12.11 -1.34 8.03
C LEU A 56 -11.47 -2.34 7.04
N PRO A 57 -11.98 -2.45 5.80
CA PRO A 57 -11.37 -3.28 4.77
C PRO A 57 -9.97 -2.75 4.42
N VAL A 58 -9.09 -3.66 4.03
CA VAL A 58 -7.70 -3.36 3.67
C VAL A 58 -7.50 -3.65 2.19
N TYR A 59 -7.08 -2.62 1.46
CA TYR A 59 -6.71 -2.73 0.05
C TYR A 59 -5.20 -2.57 -0.11
N VAL A 60 -4.61 -3.43 -0.93
CA VAL A 60 -3.17 -3.47 -1.19
C VAL A 60 -2.91 -3.04 -2.63
N SER A 61 -2.19 -1.93 -2.80
CA SER A 61 -1.57 -1.54 -4.07
C SER A 61 -0.16 -2.11 -4.10
N THR A 62 0.15 -2.94 -5.09
CA THR A 62 1.45 -3.59 -5.21
C THR A 62 1.77 -3.96 -6.65
N ASP A 63 3.05 -4.10 -6.92
CA ASP A 63 3.60 -4.69 -8.14
C ASP A 63 4.27 -6.06 -7.88
N GLU A 64 3.95 -6.66 -6.73
CA GLU A 64 4.24 -8.06 -6.42
C GLU A 64 3.48 -9.00 -7.37
N ASP A 65 4.19 -9.95 -7.98
CA ASP A 65 3.62 -10.96 -8.86
C ASP A 65 3.80 -12.40 -8.33
N ARG A 66 4.58 -12.58 -7.25
CA ARG A 66 4.87 -13.90 -6.69
C ARG A 66 3.62 -14.47 -6.01
N PRO A 67 3.12 -15.65 -6.43
CA PRO A 67 1.87 -16.21 -5.90
C PRO A 67 1.87 -16.46 -4.40
N ALA A 68 3.04 -16.77 -3.81
CA ALA A 68 3.17 -16.99 -2.37
C ALA A 68 2.84 -15.71 -1.57
N GLU A 69 3.41 -14.58 -1.97
CA GLU A 69 3.22 -13.28 -1.30
C GLU A 69 1.78 -12.76 -1.47
N LEU A 70 1.23 -12.89 -2.68
CA LEU A 70 -0.17 -12.56 -2.94
C LEU A 70 -1.13 -13.42 -2.11
N SER A 71 -0.76 -14.68 -1.83
CA SER A 71 -1.54 -15.57 -0.98
C SER A 71 -1.47 -15.16 0.49
N GLU A 72 -0.35 -14.62 0.97
CA GLU A 72 -0.23 -14.07 2.32
C GLU A 72 -1.18 -12.88 2.54
N PHE A 73 -1.25 -11.94 1.59
CA PHE A 73 -2.22 -10.83 1.66
C PHE A 73 -3.66 -11.34 1.78
N ARG A 74 -4.02 -12.34 0.97
CA ARG A 74 -5.36 -12.94 1.00
C ARG A 74 -5.64 -13.68 2.29
N ALA A 75 -4.65 -14.39 2.85
CA ALA A 75 -4.76 -15.08 4.13
C ALA A 75 -5.03 -14.12 5.30
N LEU A 76 -4.56 -12.87 5.21
CA LEU A 76 -4.86 -11.79 6.14
C LEU A 76 -6.23 -11.12 5.90
N GLY A 77 -6.97 -11.56 4.88
CA GLY A 77 -8.22 -10.95 4.45
C GLY A 77 -8.05 -9.63 3.70
N TRP A 78 -6.83 -9.32 3.22
CA TRP A 78 -6.56 -8.10 2.46
C TRP A 78 -6.85 -8.32 0.98
N GLN A 79 -7.34 -7.28 0.31
CA GLN A 79 -7.70 -7.32 -1.11
C GLN A 79 -6.62 -6.61 -1.93
N VAL A 80 -5.98 -7.33 -2.84
CA VAL A 80 -5.01 -6.74 -3.77
C VAL A 80 -5.76 -6.07 -4.91
N LEU A 81 -5.37 -4.84 -5.28
CA LEU A 81 -5.94 -4.16 -6.43
C LEU A 81 -5.48 -4.85 -7.72
N ASP A 82 -6.39 -5.58 -8.35
CA ASP A 82 -6.16 -6.25 -9.63
C ASP A 82 -6.46 -5.30 -10.78
N HIS A 83 -5.43 -4.59 -11.22
CA HIS A 83 -5.51 -3.63 -12.33
C HIS A 83 -5.93 -4.26 -13.66
N GLN A 84 -5.67 -5.56 -13.87
CA GLN A 84 -6.11 -6.28 -15.05
C GLN A 84 -7.62 -6.51 -15.00
N ALA A 85 -8.14 -7.00 -13.88
CA ALA A 85 -9.58 -7.19 -13.67
C ALA A 85 -10.35 -5.85 -13.69
N LEU A 86 -9.72 -4.77 -13.21
CA LEU A 86 -10.27 -3.42 -13.26
C LEU A 86 -10.20 -2.77 -14.65
N GLY A 87 -9.50 -3.38 -15.62
CA GLY A 87 -9.35 -2.83 -16.97
C GLY A 87 -8.65 -1.46 -16.99
N SER A 88 -7.81 -1.20 -16.00
CA SER A 88 -7.26 0.13 -15.71
C SER A 88 -6.51 0.75 -16.87
N SER A 89 -5.65 -0.03 -17.53
CA SER A 89 -4.88 0.42 -18.67
C SER A 89 -5.73 0.67 -19.91
N GLY A 90 -6.78 -0.13 -20.10
CA GLY A 90 -7.71 0.04 -21.22
C GLY A 90 -8.56 1.31 -21.07
N ALA A 91 -8.99 1.61 -19.85
CA ALA A 91 -9.85 2.76 -19.57
C ALA A 91 -9.08 4.08 -19.42
N LEU A 92 -7.89 4.05 -18.79
CA LEU A 92 -7.16 5.26 -18.37
C LEU A 92 -5.79 5.40 -19.05
N GLY A 93 -5.47 4.54 -20.02
CA GLY A 93 -4.19 4.51 -20.72
C GLY A 93 -3.07 3.82 -19.95
N ILE A 94 -1.86 3.80 -20.50
CA ILE A 94 -0.73 3.05 -19.94
C ILE A 94 -0.41 3.40 -18.47
N PHE A 95 -0.67 4.66 -18.07
CA PHE A 95 -0.45 5.10 -16.69
C PHE A 95 -1.64 4.87 -15.75
N GLY A 96 -2.75 4.33 -16.26
CA GLY A 96 -3.98 4.05 -15.55
C GLY A 96 -3.80 3.33 -14.21
N PRO A 97 -3.07 2.21 -14.15
CA PRO A 97 -2.80 1.51 -12.90
C PRO A 97 -2.21 2.41 -11.81
N TRP A 98 -1.11 3.11 -12.12
CA TRP A 98 -0.42 3.98 -11.17
C TRP A 98 -1.26 5.19 -10.74
N MET A 99 -2.05 5.75 -11.65
CA MET A 99 -2.97 6.84 -11.31
C MET A 99 -4.05 6.35 -10.35
N MET A 100 -4.63 5.18 -10.59
CA MET A 100 -5.62 4.61 -9.69
C MET A 100 -5.05 4.28 -8.31
N ASP A 101 -3.86 3.67 -8.23
CA ASP A 101 -3.21 3.41 -6.94
C ASP A 101 -3.00 4.71 -6.15
N GLN A 102 -2.54 5.79 -6.80
CA GLN A 102 -2.37 7.09 -6.15
C GLN A 102 -3.69 7.66 -5.63
N VAL A 103 -4.79 7.53 -6.39
CA VAL A 103 -6.12 7.94 -5.93
C VAL A 103 -6.54 7.12 -4.71
N PHE A 104 -6.44 5.78 -4.80
CA PHE A 104 -6.77 4.87 -3.70
C PHE A 104 -5.98 5.19 -2.43
N MET A 105 -4.67 5.43 -2.55
CA MET A 105 -3.81 5.79 -1.43
C MET A 105 -4.22 7.14 -0.82
N SER A 106 -4.53 8.14 -1.65
CA SER A 106 -4.86 9.50 -1.18
C SER A 106 -6.24 9.58 -0.48
N GLU A 107 -7.20 8.77 -0.93
CA GLU A 107 -8.59 8.74 -0.45
C GLU A 107 -8.76 7.85 0.80
N ALA A 108 -7.79 6.97 1.10
CA ALA A 108 -7.87 6.04 2.22
C ALA A 108 -8.05 6.74 3.57
N TYR A 109 -8.74 6.09 4.51
CA TYR A 109 -8.84 6.56 5.90
C TYR A 109 -7.47 6.54 6.60
N LEU A 110 -6.67 5.51 6.30
CA LEU A 110 -5.29 5.35 6.73
C LEU A 110 -4.48 4.80 5.55
N LEU A 111 -3.31 5.37 5.28
CA LEU A 111 -2.29 4.78 4.40
C LEU A 111 -1.15 4.20 5.24
N ILE A 112 -0.72 2.99 4.88
CA ILE A 112 0.57 2.44 5.27
C ILE A 112 1.42 2.31 4.00
N GLY A 113 2.53 3.02 3.91
CA GLY A 113 3.41 2.99 2.73
C GLY A 113 4.87 2.77 3.09
N VAL A 114 5.73 2.58 2.10
CA VAL A 114 7.17 2.35 2.30
C VAL A 114 7.92 3.69 2.29
N GLN A 115 8.68 3.99 3.33
CA GLN A 115 9.34 5.28 3.51
C GLN A 115 10.34 5.60 2.39
N THR A 116 11.08 4.59 1.93
CA THR A 116 12.14 4.75 0.91
C THR A 116 11.59 4.83 -0.52
N ASN A 117 10.29 4.61 -0.71
CA ASN A 117 9.64 4.62 -2.01
C ASN A 117 8.96 5.98 -2.29
N SER A 118 9.38 6.68 -3.36
CA SER A 118 8.81 7.98 -3.72
C SER A 118 7.31 7.93 -4.02
N PHE A 119 6.82 6.83 -4.61
CA PHE A 119 5.40 6.65 -4.91
C PHE A 119 4.54 6.60 -3.63
N SER A 120 5.01 5.88 -2.60
CA SER A 120 4.41 5.86 -1.26
C SER A 120 4.39 7.26 -0.63
N ARG A 121 5.52 7.98 -0.72
CA ARG A 121 5.65 9.33 -0.16
C ARG A 121 4.71 10.34 -0.82
N VAL A 122 4.55 10.27 -2.14
CA VAL A 122 3.60 11.14 -2.86
C VAL A 122 2.16 10.84 -2.45
N GLY A 123 1.79 9.56 -2.32
CA GLY A 123 0.46 9.18 -1.84
C GLY A 123 0.19 9.66 -0.41
N ALA A 124 1.18 9.52 0.48
CA ALA A 124 1.13 10.02 1.86
C ALA A 124 0.95 11.54 1.90
N TYR A 125 1.76 12.29 1.13
CA TYR A 125 1.65 13.74 1.06
C TYR A 125 0.26 14.18 0.56
N ARG A 126 -0.29 13.51 -0.46
CA ARG A 126 -1.65 13.80 -0.96
C ARG A 126 -2.71 13.50 0.08
N GLN A 127 -2.60 12.38 0.78
CA GLN A 127 -3.54 12.03 1.83
C GLN A 127 -3.56 13.06 2.98
N GLU A 128 -2.39 13.48 3.42
CA GLU A 128 -2.24 14.44 4.52
C GLU A 128 -2.68 15.85 4.09
N VAL A 129 -2.22 16.33 2.93
CA VAL A 129 -2.42 17.72 2.51
C VAL A 129 -3.76 17.94 1.82
N TRP A 130 -4.23 17.01 0.98
CA TRP A 130 -5.49 17.19 0.26
C TRP A 130 -6.69 16.75 1.10
N ASN A 131 -6.53 15.67 1.87
CA ASN A 131 -7.65 15.04 2.59
C ASN A 131 -7.61 15.25 4.11
N GLY A 132 -6.52 15.78 4.67
CA GLY A 132 -6.38 15.94 6.13
C GLY A 132 -6.39 14.60 6.88
N LYS A 133 -6.03 13.51 6.19
CA LYS A 133 -6.05 12.14 6.71
C LYS A 133 -4.64 11.69 7.08
N ARG A 134 -4.54 10.53 7.74
CA ARG A 134 -3.29 10.04 8.32
C ARG A 134 -2.58 9.08 7.38
N ALA A 135 -1.30 9.35 7.11
CA ALA A 135 -0.37 8.39 6.52
C ALA A 135 0.63 7.88 7.57
N VAL A 136 1.10 6.65 7.38
CA VAL A 136 2.20 6.06 8.16
C VAL A 136 3.17 5.43 7.18
N LEU A 137 4.39 5.97 7.13
CA LEU A 137 5.46 5.37 6.35
C LEU A 137 6.28 4.44 7.24
N VAL A 138 6.48 3.21 6.79
CA VAL A 138 7.31 2.18 7.44
C VAL A 138 8.65 2.02 6.75
#